data_AF-A0AAN0K266-F1
#
_entry.id   AF-A0AAN0K266-F1
#
_cell.length_a   1.000
_cell.length_b   1.000
_cell.length_c   1.000
_cell.angle_alpha   90.00
_cell.angle_beta   90.00
_cell.angle_gamma   90.00
#
_symmetry.space_group_name_H-M   'P 1'
#
loop_
_entity.id
_entity.type
_entity.pdbx_description
1 polymer ?
#
loop_
_entity_poly.entity_id
_entity_poly.type
_entity_poly.pdbx_seq_one_letter_code
_entity_poly.pdbx_strand_id
1 'polypeptide(L)'
;MSIRSSPIVSVEVELLETDLTINYAEKNCIINNIELVCFNITPCFTLTTVHGNVPNFKFKYSLSVDPVTRRVGLADNLESNVVTREVVLSVNSGSRTCTNTSTYVLQPDFSNTDPFPLSISVSNPNTLLPLVTPEDTQYGGPLHPILNQKESNNFEKQIVPEFVLNCGSDRVCDPEYEIDVELIGETDTVPLAAAYTFGVQVMLNVTEEDSLALSLVALIPPGIQFASS
;
A
#
# COMPACT_ATOMS: atom_id res chain seq x y z
N MET A 1 8.73 -1.15 -46.43
CA MET A 1 7.92 -1.49 -45.24
C MET A 1 8.54 -0.73 -44.07
N SER A 2 7.82 0.20 -43.45
CA SER A 2 8.34 1.01 -42.33
C SER A 2 7.73 0.49 -41.04
N ILE A 3 8.57 0.13 -40.08
CA ILE A 3 8.16 -0.31 -38.74
C ILE A 3 8.25 0.91 -37.82
N ARG A 4 7.21 1.15 -37.02
CA ARG A 4 7.15 2.23 -36.02
C ARG A 4 6.99 1.62 -34.63
N SER A 5 7.65 2.21 -33.64
CA SER A 5 7.60 1.75 -32.26
C SER A 5 6.52 2.48 -31.47
N SER A 6 5.79 1.73 -30.64
CA SER A 6 4.86 2.28 -29.67
C SER A 6 5.60 2.95 -28.50
N PRO A 7 5.09 4.07 -27.96
CA PRO A 7 5.59 4.63 -26.70
C PRO A 7 5.45 3.63 -25.55
N ILE A 8 6.44 3.56 -24.67
CA ILE A 8 6.38 2.75 -23.45
C ILE A 8 6.02 3.67 -22.29
N VAL A 9 4.99 3.29 -21.54
CA VAL A 9 4.52 4.04 -20.36
C VAL A 9 4.63 3.18 -19.10
N SER A 10 5.02 3.82 -18.00
CA SER A 10 5.05 3.26 -16.66
C SER A 10 3.94 3.90 -15.82
N VAL A 11 3.32 3.10 -14.95
CA VAL A 11 2.22 3.52 -14.09
C VAL A 11 2.66 3.32 -12.65
N GLU A 12 2.85 4.40 -11.93
CA GLU A 12 3.06 4.38 -10.49
C GLU A 12 1.71 4.51 -9.79
N VAL A 13 1.51 3.72 -8.74
CA VAL A 13 0.28 3.69 -7.95
C VAL A 13 0.60 4.17 -6.55
N GLU A 14 -0.21 5.09 -6.05
CA GLU A 14 -0.18 5.55 -4.66
C GLU A 14 -1.59 5.48 -4.10
N LEU A 15 -1.73 4.93 -2.89
CA LEU A 15 -3.01 4.88 -2.19
C LEU A 15 -3.08 6.04 -1.20
N LEU A 16 -4.09 6.90 -1.38
CA LEU A 16 -4.49 7.81 -0.32
C LEU A 16 -5.48 7.08 0.57
N GLU A 17 -5.05 6.91 1.81
CA GLU A 17 -5.81 6.26 2.86
C GLU A 17 -6.22 7.36 3.83
N THR A 18 -7.52 7.57 3.98
CA THR A 18 -8.07 8.48 5.00
C THR A 18 -8.65 7.61 6.12
N ASP A 19 -8.24 7.89 7.36
CA ASP A 19 -8.70 7.22 8.57
C ASP A 19 -8.36 5.72 8.60
N LEU A 20 -7.05 5.39 8.55
CA LEU A 20 -6.58 4.00 8.76
C LEU A 20 -6.59 3.56 10.22
N THR A 21 -6.95 4.46 11.14
CA THR A 21 -7.24 4.10 12.51
C THR A 21 -8.62 3.46 12.54
N ILE A 22 -8.65 2.13 12.67
CA ILE A 22 -9.88 1.35 12.68
C ILE A 22 -10.25 1.08 14.14
N ASN A 23 -11.36 1.66 14.59
CA ASN A 23 -11.92 1.42 15.91
C ASN A 23 -13.25 0.65 15.79
N TYR A 24 -13.25 -0.60 16.25
CA TYR A 24 -14.45 -1.46 16.24
C TYR A 24 -15.64 -0.90 17.02
N ALA A 25 -15.37 -0.09 18.06
CA ALA A 25 -16.39 0.52 18.88
C ALA A 25 -17.00 1.78 18.23
N GLU A 26 -16.30 2.40 17.29
CA GLU A 26 -16.74 3.63 16.62
C GLU A 26 -17.30 3.33 15.24
N LYS A 27 -18.62 3.12 15.22
CA LYS A 27 -19.36 2.99 13.98
C LYS A 27 -19.48 4.37 13.33
N ASN A 28 -18.72 4.59 12.26
CA ASN A 28 -18.58 5.89 11.60
C ASN A 28 -19.42 6.02 10.31
N CYS A 29 -20.17 4.99 9.94
CA CYS A 29 -21.03 5.00 8.75
C CYS A 29 -22.34 4.23 8.97
N ILE A 30 -23.37 4.60 8.22
CA ILE A 30 -24.66 3.91 8.19
C ILE A 30 -24.91 3.44 6.76
N ILE A 31 -24.94 2.12 6.55
CA ILE A 31 -25.25 1.49 5.26
C ILE A 31 -26.49 0.63 5.44
N ASN A 32 -27.51 0.83 4.60
CA ASN A 32 -28.78 0.11 4.69
C ASN A 32 -29.42 0.13 6.10
N ASN A 33 -29.30 1.27 6.80
CA ASN A 33 -29.78 1.47 8.17
C ASN A 33 -29.08 0.61 9.25
N ILE A 34 -27.88 0.11 8.94
CA ILE A 34 -27.00 -0.61 9.86
C ILE A 34 -25.78 0.28 10.11
N GLU A 35 -25.49 0.57 11.37
CA GLU A 35 -24.26 1.23 11.77
C GLU A 35 -23.09 0.25 11.67
N LEU A 36 -22.05 0.64 10.95
CA LEU A 36 -20.87 -0.17 10.64
C LEU A 36 -19.58 0.64 10.81
N VAL A 37 -18.45 -0.07 10.79
CA VAL A 37 -17.11 0.52 10.72
C VAL A 37 -16.69 0.55 9.25
N CYS A 38 -16.45 1.74 8.73
CA CYS A 38 -16.03 1.99 7.38
C CYS A 38 -14.65 2.66 7.32
N PHE A 39 -13.93 2.42 6.22
CA PHE A 39 -12.73 3.17 5.85
C PHE A 39 -12.73 3.44 4.35
N ASN A 40 -11.94 4.42 3.94
CA ASN A 40 -11.96 4.96 2.58
C ASN A 40 -10.60 4.78 1.91
N ILE A 41 -10.61 4.20 0.71
CA ILE A 41 -9.41 4.03 -0.11
C ILE A 41 -9.58 4.79 -1.41
N THR A 42 -8.59 5.63 -1.71
CA THR A 42 -8.53 6.39 -2.96
C THR A 42 -7.24 6.07 -3.71
N PRO A 43 -7.28 5.28 -4.80
CA PRO A 43 -6.10 5.04 -5.60
C PRO A 43 -5.81 6.24 -6.50
N CYS A 44 -4.54 6.62 -6.52
CA CYS A 44 -3.99 7.64 -7.39
C CYS A 44 -2.91 7.04 -8.28
N PHE A 45 -2.86 7.55 -9.50
CA PHE A 45 -2.00 7.03 -10.55
C PHE A 45 -1.12 8.16 -11.06
N THR A 46 0.17 7.90 -11.17
CA THR A 46 1.14 8.78 -11.81
C THR A 46 1.70 8.06 -13.01
N LEU A 47 1.80 8.78 -14.13
CA LEU A 47 2.32 8.23 -15.36
C LEU A 47 3.68 8.80 -15.68
N THR A 48 4.58 7.93 -16.09
CA THR A 48 5.88 8.30 -16.62
C THR A 48 6.10 7.66 -17.98
N THR A 49 6.82 8.36 -18.85
CA THR A 49 7.18 7.88 -20.19
C THR A 49 8.65 8.20 -20.43
N VAL A 50 9.35 7.28 -21.09
CA VAL A 50 10.75 7.47 -21.47
C VAL A 50 10.85 8.40 -22.70
N HIS A 51 9.79 8.48 -23.52
CA HIS A 51 9.82 9.18 -24.81
C HIS A 51 8.52 9.95 -25.12
N GLY A 52 8.68 11.26 -25.32
CA GLY A 52 7.68 12.14 -25.92
C GLY A 52 6.40 12.37 -25.11
N ASN A 53 5.53 13.25 -25.62
CA ASN A 53 4.17 13.38 -25.12
C ASN A 53 3.35 12.19 -25.61
N VAL A 54 2.69 11.49 -24.70
CA VAL A 54 1.77 10.40 -25.02
C VAL A 54 0.34 10.96 -24.91
N PRO A 55 -0.55 10.67 -25.88
CA PRO A 55 -1.94 11.11 -25.79
C PRO A 55 -2.61 10.53 -24.55
N ASN A 56 -3.69 11.18 -24.09
CA ASN A 56 -4.50 10.66 -23.01
C ASN A 56 -5.00 9.26 -23.36
N PHE A 57 -5.09 8.38 -22.37
CA PHE A 57 -5.66 7.05 -22.53
C PHE A 57 -6.51 6.67 -21.34
N LYS A 58 -7.40 5.71 -21.56
CA LYS A 58 -8.21 5.11 -20.52
C LYS A 58 -7.45 3.92 -19.93
N PHE A 59 -7.36 3.91 -18.61
CA PHE A 59 -6.71 2.87 -17.82
C PHE A 59 -7.76 2.18 -16.96
N LYS A 60 -7.96 0.89 -17.21
CA LYS A 60 -8.86 0.06 -16.40
C LYS A 60 -8.07 -0.57 -15.27
N TYR A 61 -8.61 -0.51 -14.05
CA TYR A 61 -8.02 -1.14 -12.88
C TYR A 61 -9.08 -1.83 -12.03
N SER A 62 -8.63 -2.81 -11.26
CA SER A 62 -9.41 -3.48 -10.23
C SER A 62 -8.72 -3.27 -8.88
N LEU A 63 -9.42 -2.63 -7.95
CA LEU A 63 -8.99 -2.44 -6.58
C LEU A 63 -9.69 -3.50 -5.73
N SER A 64 -8.91 -4.28 -4.99
CA SER A 64 -9.38 -5.28 -4.05
C SER A 64 -8.79 -5.03 -2.68
N VAL A 65 -9.60 -5.16 -1.64
CA VAL A 65 -9.14 -5.05 -0.24
C VAL A 65 -9.44 -6.36 0.46
N ASP A 66 -8.40 -6.94 1.05
CA ASP A 66 -8.45 -8.22 1.73
C ASP A 66 -9.07 -9.39 0.90
N PRO A 67 -8.71 -9.57 -0.39
CA PRO A 67 -9.34 -10.53 -1.30
C PRO A 67 -9.31 -11.98 -0.83
N VAL A 68 -8.32 -12.35 -0.02
CA VAL A 68 -8.07 -13.73 0.41
C VAL A 68 -8.92 -14.08 1.64
N THR A 69 -8.81 -13.27 2.69
CA THR A 69 -9.47 -13.51 3.98
C THR A 69 -10.87 -12.92 4.06
N ARG A 70 -11.22 -12.01 3.14
CA ARG A 70 -12.57 -11.44 2.96
C ARG A 70 -13.16 -10.83 4.23
N ARG A 71 -12.31 -10.19 5.05
CA ARG A 71 -12.71 -9.55 6.31
C ARG A 71 -13.41 -8.22 6.09
N VAL A 72 -13.44 -7.75 4.85
CA VAL A 72 -14.04 -6.50 4.43
C VAL A 72 -15.00 -6.74 3.27
N GLY A 73 -16.01 -5.90 3.18
CA GLY A 73 -16.91 -5.77 2.04
C GLY A 73 -16.87 -4.36 1.49
N LEU A 74 -17.47 -4.16 0.32
CA LEU A 74 -17.72 -2.84 -0.26
C LEU A 74 -19.03 -2.31 0.31
N ALA A 75 -19.13 -1.00 0.51
CA ALA A 75 -20.35 -0.41 1.04
C ALA A 75 -21.57 -0.61 0.10
N ASP A 76 -21.36 -0.62 -1.21
CA ASP A 76 -22.42 -0.88 -2.21
C ASP A 76 -22.72 -2.38 -2.39
N ASN A 77 -21.80 -3.24 -2.01
CA ASN A 77 -21.96 -4.69 -1.98
C ASN A 77 -21.16 -5.29 -0.82
N LEU A 78 -21.84 -5.53 0.30
CA LEU A 78 -21.25 -5.99 1.57
C LEU A 78 -20.51 -7.34 1.43
N GLU A 79 -20.75 -8.11 0.37
CA GLU A 79 -20.08 -9.39 0.09
C GLU A 79 -18.87 -9.25 -0.83
N SER A 80 -18.86 -8.24 -1.70
CA SER A 80 -17.75 -8.01 -2.64
C SER A 80 -16.71 -7.12 -1.99
N ASN A 81 -15.44 -7.42 -2.16
CA ASN A 81 -14.35 -6.53 -1.77
C ASN A 81 -13.53 -6.02 -2.95
N VAL A 82 -14.04 -6.23 -4.17
CA VAL A 82 -13.38 -5.85 -5.42
C VAL A 82 -14.24 -4.85 -6.16
N VAL A 83 -13.64 -3.71 -6.51
CA VAL A 83 -14.24 -2.70 -7.38
C VAL A 83 -13.41 -2.57 -8.64
N THR A 84 -14.07 -2.50 -9.80
CA THR A 84 -13.41 -2.31 -11.09
C THR A 84 -13.84 -0.97 -11.67
N ARG A 85 -12.86 -0.13 -12.03
CA ARG A 85 -13.08 1.22 -12.55
C ARG A 85 -12.18 1.51 -13.74
N GLU A 86 -12.54 2.54 -14.49
CA GLU A 86 -11.75 3.10 -15.58
C GLU A 86 -11.42 4.55 -15.24
N VAL A 87 -10.17 4.95 -15.43
CA VAL A 87 -9.70 6.32 -15.22
C VAL A 87 -9.02 6.82 -16.48
N VAL A 88 -9.27 8.08 -16.84
CA VAL A 88 -8.55 8.74 -17.93
C VAL A 88 -7.26 9.30 -17.38
N LEU A 89 -6.17 8.87 -17.98
CA LEU A 89 -4.81 9.13 -17.58
C LEU A 89 -4.14 9.99 -18.65
N SER A 90 -3.54 11.09 -18.23
CA SER A 90 -2.92 12.09 -19.13
C SER A 90 -1.41 12.14 -18.88
N VAL A 91 -0.61 12.04 -19.95
CA VAL A 91 0.85 12.13 -19.86
C VAL A 91 1.27 13.58 -20.01
N ASN A 92 0.80 14.43 -19.09
CA ASN A 92 1.46 15.69 -18.81
C ASN A 92 2.42 15.41 -17.66
N SER A 93 3.72 15.55 -17.93
CA SER A 93 4.83 15.18 -17.04
C SER A 93 4.51 15.38 -15.54
N GLY A 94 4.40 14.28 -14.80
CA GLY A 94 4.26 14.26 -13.34
C GLY A 94 2.86 14.55 -12.78
N SER A 95 1.81 14.70 -13.58
CA SER A 95 0.47 14.94 -13.04
C SER A 95 -0.14 13.66 -12.44
N ARG A 96 -0.26 13.65 -11.11
CA ARG A 96 -0.99 12.62 -10.34
C ARG A 96 -2.49 12.72 -10.61
N THR A 97 -3.12 11.62 -10.98
CA THR A 97 -4.58 11.52 -11.18
C THR A 97 -5.17 10.58 -10.14
N CYS A 98 -6.00 11.11 -9.24
CA CYS A 98 -6.73 10.32 -8.26
C CYS A 98 -8.13 9.96 -8.76
N THR A 99 -8.59 8.76 -8.42
CA THR A 99 -9.93 8.30 -8.77
C THR A 99 -10.93 8.58 -7.66
N ASN A 100 -12.19 8.23 -7.88
CA ASN A 100 -13.18 8.29 -6.81
C ASN A 100 -12.77 7.39 -5.66
N THR A 101 -13.02 7.86 -4.44
CA THR A 101 -12.91 7.07 -3.22
C THR A 101 -13.87 5.89 -3.27
N SER A 102 -13.44 4.76 -2.70
CA SER A 102 -14.28 3.60 -2.43
C SER A 102 -14.35 3.38 -0.93
N THR A 103 -15.56 3.24 -0.41
CA THR A 103 -15.82 2.96 1.00
C THR A 103 -15.92 1.47 1.21
N TYR A 104 -15.09 0.95 2.11
CA TYR A 104 -15.07 -0.43 2.53
C TYR A 104 -15.64 -0.53 3.93
N VAL A 105 -16.38 -1.60 4.19
CA VAL A 105 -16.95 -1.96 5.48
C VAL A 105 -16.17 -3.13 6.05
N LEU A 106 -15.94 -3.14 7.36
CA LEU A 106 -15.54 -4.37 8.04
C LEU A 106 -16.74 -5.30 8.18
N GLN A 107 -16.54 -6.59 7.92
CA GLN A 107 -17.65 -7.54 8.00
C GLN A 107 -18.14 -7.72 9.45
N PRO A 108 -19.46 -7.77 9.69
CA PRO A 108 -20.02 -7.79 11.05
C PRO A 108 -19.71 -9.05 11.87
N ASP A 109 -19.42 -10.16 11.20
CA ASP A 109 -19.12 -11.46 11.81
C ASP A 109 -17.63 -11.61 12.18
N PHE A 110 -16.80 -10.63 11.82
CA PHE A 110 -15.41 -10.57 12.25
C PHE A 110 -15.33 -10.11 13.71
N SER A 111 -15.71 -11.00 14.62
CA SER A 111 -15.69 -10.78 16.07
C SER A 111 -14.30 -10.79 16.68
N ASN A 112 -13.27 -11.16 15.89
CA ASN A 112 -11.91 -11.11 16.38
C ASN A 112 -11.42 -9.67 16.36
N THR A 113 -11.30 -9.10 17.55
CA THR A 113 -10.82 -7.73 17.76
C THR A 113 -9.31 -7.61 17.57
N ASP A 114 -8.61 -8.75 17.39
CA ASP A 114 -7.17 -8.75 17.19
C ASP A 114 -6.77 -7.95 15.95
N PRO A 115 -5.72 -7.12 16.05
CA PRO A 115 -5.16 -6.39 14.93
C PRO A 115 -4.80 -7.34 13.80
N PHE A 116 -5.16 -6.98 12.56
CA PHE A 116 -4.75 -7.75 11.41
C PHE A 116 -4.37 -6.89 10.21
N PRO A 117 -3.41 -7.35 9.39
CA PRO A 117 -3.08 -6.65 8.16
C PRO A 117 -4.20 -6.78 7.13
N LEU A 118 -4.58 -5.67 6.51
CA LEU A 118 -5.37 -5.61 5.30
C LEU A 118 -4.45 -5.63 4.07
N SER A 119 -4.74 -6.53 3.13
CA SER A 119 -4.01 -6.58 1.85
C SER A 119 -4.78 -5.79 0.80
N ILE A 120 -4.20 -4.71 0.30
CA ILE A 120 -4.79 -3.91 -0.78
C ILE A 120 -4.05 -4.24 -2.07
N SER A 121 -4.78 -4.65 -3.10
CA SER A 121 -4.22 -4.92 -4.42
C SER A 121 -4.92 -4.08 -5.48
N VAL A 122 -4.11 -3.38 -6.27
CA VAL A 122 -4.52 -2.71 -7.50
C VAL A 122 -3.94 -3.49 -8.65
N SER A 123 -4.80 -4.19 -9.38
CA SER A 123 -4.42 -4.95 -10.57
C SER A 123 -4.92 -4.26 -11.82
N ASN A 124 -4.13 -4.29 -12.89
CA ASN A 124 -4.59 -3.85 -14.20
C ASN A 124 -4.58 -5.01 -15.20
N PRO A 125 -5.62 -5.15 -16.04
CA PRO A 125 -5.72 -6.22 -17.02
C PRO A 125 -4.86 -5.96 -18.27
N ASN A 126 -3.69 -5.32 -18.16
CA ASN A 126 -2.82 -4.96 -19.30
C ASN A 126 -3.47 -4.11 -20.39
N THR A 127 -4.61 -3.48 -20.12
CA THR A 127 -5.41 -2.83 -21.16
C THR A 127 -5.29 -1.32 -21.06
N LEU A 128 -4.45 -0.74 -21.93
CA LEU A 128 -4.51 0.68 -22.27
C LEU A 128 -5.53 0.87 -23.39
N LEU A 129 -6.59 1.62 -23.11
CA LEU A 129 -7.63 1.91 -24.09
C LEU A 129 -7.33 3.27 -24.73
N PRO A 130 -6.97 3.31 -26.02
CA PRO A 130 -6.62 4.55 -26.68
C PRO A 130 -7.82 5.47 -26.81
N LEU A 131 -7.63 6.77 -26.54
CA LEU A 131 -8.57 7.79 -26.95
C LEU A 131 -8.27 8.11 -28.42
N VAL A 132 -8.90 7.38 -29.34
CA VAL A 132 -8.73 7.60 -30.78
C VAL A 132 -9.23 8.99 -31.14
N THR A 133 -8.35 9.80 -31.72
CA THR A 133 -8.73 11.10 -32.30
C THR A 133 -8.94 10.96 -33.81
N PRO A 134 -9.81 11.76 -34.44
CA PRO A 134 -10.05 11.70 -35.88
C PRO A 134 -8.77 11.88 -36.74
N GLU A 135 -7.78 12.60 -36.21
CA GLU A 135 -6.49 12.91 -36.86
C GLU A 135 -5.55 11.70 -36.97
N ASP A 136 -5.76 10.64 -36.17
CA ASP A 136 -4.94 9.43 -36.16
C ASP A 136 -5.10 8.56 -37.43
N THR A 137 -6.10 8.85 -38.26
CA THR A 137 -6.42 8.09 -39.47
C THR A 137 -5.50 8.39 -40.65
N GLN A 138 -4.73 9.49 -40.62
CA GLN A 138 -3.97 9.96 -41.78
C GLN A 138 -2.61 9.27 -41.96
N TYR A 139 -2.04 8.67 -40.91
CA TYR A 139 -0.70 8.08 -40.92
C TYR A 139 -0.68 6.57 -40.66
N GLY A 140 -1.76 5.82 -40.91
CA GLY A 140 -1.80 4.37 -40.70
C GLY A 140 -2.28 3.92 -39.33
N GLY A 141 -3.03 4.77 -38.62
CA GLY A 141 -3.65 4.50 -37.32
C GLY A 141 -2.88 5.07 -36.13
N PRO A 142 -3.52 5.19 -34.96
CA PRO A 142 -2.88 5.70 -33.75
C PRO A 142 -1.79 4.72 -33.27
N LEU A 143 -0.59 5.23 -32.97
CA LEU A 143 0.40 4.44 -32.22
C LEU A 143 -0.04 4.38 -30.77
N HIS A 144 -0.52 3.21 -30.35
CA HIS A 144 -0.98 3.02 -28.99
C HIS A 144 0.20 2.86 -28.03
N PRO A 145 0.21 3.57 -26.88
CA PRO A 145 1.19 3.29 -25.85
C PRO A 145 1.04 1.86 -25.34
N ILE A 146 2.14 1.29 -24.90
CA ILE A 146 2.20 -0.02 -24.25
C ILE A 146 2.76 0.14 -22.85
N LEU A 147 2.26 -0.65 -21.90
CA LEU A 147 2.80 -0.67 -20.55
C LEU A 147 4.22 -1.23 -20.55
N ASN A 148 5.05 -0.73 -19.64
CA ASN A 148 6.37 -1.26 -19.40
C ASN A 148 6.27 -2.70 -18.89
N GLN A 149 6.60 -3.67 -19.76
CA GLN A 149 6.50 -5.10 -19.44
C GLN A 149 7.53 -5.58 -18.40
N LYS A 150 8.51 -4.74 -18.04
CA LYS A 150 9.44 -5.03 -16.94
C LYS A 150 8.81 -4.74 -15.57
N GLU A 151 7.76 -3.94 -15.52
CA GLU A 151 7.06 -3.61 -14.28
C GLU A 151 5.90 -4.58 -14.04
N SER A 152 5.61 -4.83 -12.77
CA SER A 152 4.43 -5.59 -12.38
C SER A 152 3.18 -4.78 -12.72
N ASN A 153 2.19 -5.46 -13.30
CA ASN A 153 0.84 -4.93 -13.53
C ASN A 153 -0.06 -5.02 -12.28
N ASN A 154 0.51 -5.53 -11.19
CA ASN A 154 -0.13 -5.64 -9.91
C ASN A 154 0.69 -4.85 -8.89
N PHE A 155 0.03 -3.89 -8.26
CA PHE A 155 0.53 -3.21 -7.08
C PHE A 155 -0.15 -3.82 -5.86
N GLU A 156 0.64 -4.32 -4.91
CA GLU A 156 0.15 -4.87 -3.66
C GLU A 156 0.76 -4.08 -2.50
N LYS A 157 -0.09 -3.65 -1.58
CA LYS A 157 0.29 -2.98 -0.35
C LYS A 157 -0.41 -3.68 0.81
N GLN A 158 0.37 -4.08 1.80
CA GLN A 158 -0.18 -4.52 3.07
C GLN A 158 -0.20 -3.31 4.00
N ILE A 159 -1.35 -3.04 4.61
CA ILE A 159 -1.49 -2.04 5.66
C ILE A 159 -1.95 -2.75 6.92
N VAL A 160 -1.43 -2.35 8.06
CA VAL A 160 -1.96 -2.74 9.36
C VAL A 160 -2.71 -1.52 9.87
N PRO A 161 -4.06 -1.53 9.88
CA PRO A 161 -4.82 -0.49 10.55
C PRO A 161 -4.31 -0.30 11.97
N GLU A 162 -4.33 0.93 12.45
CA GLU A 162 -4.11 1.17 13.87
C GLU A 162 -5.40 0.75 14.59
N PHE A 163 -5.36 -0.43 15.19
CA PHE A 163 -6.45 -0.91 16.04
C PHE A 163 -6.27 -0.32 17.42
N VAL A 164 -7.20 0.55 17.81
CA VAL A 164 -7.24 1.13 19.15
C VAL A 164 -7.77 0.05 20.11
N LEU A 165 -6.87 -0.76 20.65
CA LEU A 165 -7.16 -1.75 21.67
C LEU A 165 -6.47 -1.31 22.96
N ASN A 166 -7.21 -1.28 24.06
CA ASN A 166 -6.69 -0.95 25.40
C ASN A 166 -6.07 0.45 25.58
N CYS A 167 -6.29 1.40 24.66
CA CYS A 167 -5.76 2.79 24.72
C CYS A 167 -6.55 3.74 25.66
N GLY A 168 -6.93 3.28 26.86
CA GLY A 168 -7.60 4.14 27.83
C GLY A 168 -8.98 4.71 27.41
N SER A 169 -9.41 5.78 28.10
CA SER A 169 -10.72 6.43 27.89
C SER A 169 -10.70 7.56 26.85
N ASP A 170 -9.54 8.15 26.64
CA ASP A 170 -9.24 9.15 25.60
C ASP A 170 -8.96 8.51 24.24
N ARG A 171 -8.77 7.18 24.19
CA ARG A 171 -8.69 6.37 22.96
C ARG A 171 -7.47 6.73 22.09
N VAL A 172 -6.44 7.30 22.69
CA VAL A 172 -5.16 7.60 22.05
C VAL A 172 -4.15 6.66 22.65
N CYS A 173 -3.58 5.76 21.84
CA CYS A 173 -2.54 4.86 22.33
C CYS A 173 -1.23 5.62 22.50
N ASP A 174 -0.77 5.80 23.74
CA ASP A 174 0.52 6.41 24.07
C ASP A 174 1.44 5.37 24.72
N PRO A 175 1.99 4.42 23.93
CA PRO A 175 2.87 3.39 24.45
C PRO A 175 4.21 4.00 24.87
N GLU A 176 4.62 3.73 26.11
CA GLU A 176 5.95 4.09 26.58
C GLU A 176 6.92 2.94 26.30
N TYR A 177 8.05 3.25 25.65
CA TYR A 177 9.05 2.26 25.26
C TYR A 177 10.33 2.43 26.06
N GLU A 178 10.74 1.35 26.72
CA GLU A 178 12.05 1.25 27.34
C GLU A 178 12.87 0.20 26.56
N ILE A 179 14.04 0.63 26.05
CA ILE A 179 14.93 -0.24 25.29
C ILE A 179 16.23 -0.38 26.07
N ASP A 180 16.50 -1.61 26.50
CA ASP A 180 17.76 -1.99 27.10
C ASP A 180 18.59 -2.80 26.10
N VAL A 181 19.85 -2.40 25.94
CA VAL A 181 20.81 -3.06 25.05
C VAL A 181 22.00 -3.53 25.87
N GLU A 182 22.25 -4.84 25.85
CA GLU A 182 23.39 -5.45 26.52
C GLU A 182 24.28 -6.19 25.50
N LEU A 183 25.60 -6.02 25.63
CA LEU A 183 26.56 -6.77 24.83
C LEU A 183 26.88 -8.09 25.52
N ILE A 184 26.58 -9.20 24.84
CA ILE A 184 26.89 -10.54 25.34
C ILE A 184 28.28 -10.95 24.83
N GLY A 185 29.17 -11.24 25.78
CA GLY A 185 30.54 -11.63 25.51
C GLY A 185 31.49 -10.54 25.98
N GLU A 186 32.28 -10.87 27.01
CA GLU A 186 33.19 -9.94 27.65
C GLU A 186 34.18 -9.32 26.64
N THR A 187 34.03 -8.03 26.38
CA THR A 187 35.08 -7.00 26.51
C THR A 187 34.57 -5.67 25.97
N ASP A 188 34.90 -4.56 26.64
CA ASP A 188 34.70 -3.18 26.15
C ASP A 188 35.57 -2.86 24.90
N THR A 189 36.19 -3.87 24.29
CA THR A 189 37.22 -3.72 23.26
C THR A 189 37.06 -4.74 22.15
N VAL A 190 36.89 -4.27 20.91
CA VAL A 190 36.86 -5.13 19.72
C VAL A 190 38.26 -5.19 19.09
N PRO A 191 38.92 -6.36 19.00
CA PRO A 191 40.21 -6.47 18.35
C PRO A 191 40.09 -6.30 16.82
N LEU A 192 40.74 -5.28 16.25
CA LEU A 192 40.61 -4.87 14.84
C LEU A 192 41.15 -5.86 13.80
N ALA A 193 41.88 -6.91 14.22
CA ALA A 193 42.63 -7.80 13.31
C ALA A 193 42.08 -9.23 13.22
N ALA A 194 41.01 -9.55 13.94
CA ALA A 194 40.41 -10.89 13.94
C ALA A 194 38.90 -10.79 13.64
N ALA A 195 38.36 -11.85 13.03
CA ALA A 195 36.91 -12.03 13.00
C ALA A 195 36.43 -12.16 14.45
N TYR A 196 35.73 -11.14 14.94
CA TYR A 196 35.19 -11.09 16.29
C TYR A 196 33.67 -11.15 16.22
N THR A 197 33.10 -12.05 17.00
CA THR A 197 31.65 -12.19 17.13
C THR A 197 31.28 -11.86 18.57
N PHE A 198 30.33 -10.94 18.72
CA PHE A 198 29.71 -10.62 20.00
C PHE A 198 28.20 -10.79 19.83
N GLY A 199 27.54 -11.16 20.92
CA GLY A 199 26.09 -11.14 20.97
C GLY A 199 25.59 -9.74 21.33
N VAL A 200 24.41 -9.40 20.84
CA VAL A 200 23.68 -8.23 21.31
C VAL A 200 22.35 -8.73 21.83
N GLN A 201 22.10 -8.53 23.12
CA GLN A 201 20.79 -8.71 23.71
C GLN A 201 20.04 -7.39 23.63
N VAL A 202 18.85 -7.41 23.03
CA VAL A 202 17.94 -6.28 23.04
C VAL A 202 16.72 -6.70 23.83
N MET A 203 16.45 -5.99 24.92
CA MET A 203 15.22 -6.09 25.67
C MET A 203 14.37 -4.88 25.34
N LEU A 204 13.21 -5.12 24.74
CA LEU A 204 12.19 -4.11 24.52
C LEU A 204 11.10 -4.32 25.55
N ASN A 205 10.90 -3.33 26.41
CA ASN A 205 9.80 -3.30 27.35
C ASN A 205 8.80 -2.24 26.86
N VAL A 206 7.54 -2.65 26.73
CA VAL A 206 6.44 -1.76 26.39
C VAL A 206 5.62 -1.59 27.65
N THR A 207 5.57 -0.38 28.18
CA THR A 207 4.80 -0.03 29.37
C THR A 207 3.56 0.75 29.00
N GLU A 208 2.55 0.66 29.87
CA GLU A 208 1.26 1.36 29.76
C GLU A 208 0.28 0.75 28.74
N GLU A 209 0.40 1.10 27.46
CA GLU A 209 -0.60 0.78 26.43
C GLU A 209 -0.02 -0.07 25.29
N ASP A 210 -0.89 -0.77 24.56
CA ASP A 210 -0.48 -1.66 23.48
C ASP A 210 0.07 -0.86 22.28
N SER A 211 1.15 -1.35 21.69
CA SER A 211 1.72 -0.80 20.45
C SER A 211 1.57 -1.77 19.28
N LEU A 212 1.14 -1.25 18.12
CA LEU A 212 1.05 -2.02 16.89
C LEU A 212 2.21 -1.72 15.95
N ALA A 213 2.67 -2.75 15.23
CA ALA A 213 3.70 -2.66 14.20
C ALA A 213 5.06 -2.08 14.67
N LEU A 214 5.50 -2.47 15.87
CA LEU A 214 6.83 -2.17 16.37
C LEU A 214 7.92 -2.66 15.41
N SER A 215 8.82 -1.76 15.02
CA SER A 215 10.01 -2.05 14.23
C SER A 215 11.24 -1.59 15.00
N LEU A 216 12.17 -2.52 15.24
CA LEU A 216 13.46 -2.21 15.83
C LEU A 216 14.45 -1.90 14.71
N VAL A 217 14.98 -0.67 14.70
CA VAL A 217 15.98 -0.23 13.72
C VAL A 217 17.34 -0.12 14.41
N ALA A 218 18.28 -0.98 14.01
CA ALA A 218 19.67 -0.91 14.47
C ALA A 218 20.55 -0.23 13.40
N LEU A 219 21.25 0.84 13.80
CA LEU A 219 22.25 1.50 12.95
C LEU A 219 23.62 0.86 13.17
N ILE A 220 24.07 0.06 12.20
CA ILE A 220 25.31 -0.71 12.30
C ILE A 220 26.43 0.01 11.52
N PRO A 221 27.59 0.30 12.14
CA PRO A 221 28.74 0.90 11.47
C PRO A 221 29.26 0.06 10.29
N PRO A 222 29.88 0.69 9.28
CA PRO A 222 30.58 -0.02 8.21
C PRO A 222 31.65 -0.96 8.79
N GLY A 223 31.62 -2.23 8.40
CA GLY A 223 32.58 -3.25 8.84
C GLY A 223 32.02 -4.26 9.85
N ILE A 224 30.81 -4.04 10.37
CA ILE A 224 30.07 -5.03 11.17
C ILE A 224 28.98 -5.64 10.28
N GLN A 225 28.80 -6.96 10.36
CA GLN A 225 27.76 -7.69 9.63
C GLN A 225 26.84 -8.39 10.62
N PHE A 226 25.54 -8.34 10.36
CA PHE A 226 24.55 -9.05 11.15
C PHE A 226 24.54 -10.53 10.75
N ALA A 227 24.66 -11.42 11.72
CA ALA A 227 24.52 -12.86 11.53
C ALA A 227 23.39 -13.35 12.44
N SER A 228 22.26 -13.75 11.85
CA SER A 228 21.20 -14.46 12.58
C SER A 228 21.52 -15.94 12.61
N SER A 229 21.61 -16.53 13.79
CA SER A 229 21.56 -18.00 13.98
C SER A 229 20.12 -18.46 14.16
#